data_AF-A0A8T7AM19-F1
#
_entry.id   AF-A0A8T7AM19-F1
#
_cell.length_a   1.000
_cell.length_b   1.000
_cell.length_c   1.000
_cell.angle_alpha   90.00
_cell.angle_beta   90.00
_cell.angle_gamma   90.00
#
_symmetry.space_group_name_H-M   'P 1'
#
loop_
_entity.id
_entity.type
_entity.pdbx_description
1 polymer ?
#
loop_
_entity_poly.entity_id
_entity_poly.type
_entity_poly.pdbx_seq_one_letter_code
_entity_poly.pdbx_strand_id
1 'polypeptide(L)'
;MATENWRCFSQAEAKQRKYYGFKGSALVMYLLAVFLMVWQLYGAANTTNGLDVMYDGPENAFIMQHVLTFKALSWIPFLILAPMRHPLMPRVALICLVTAFLVDFVAIDFVIRLPMPKSMGVNIFNLLIAAGFGWYFLRSKRVNLTYRLRERLP
;
A
#
# COMPACT_ATOMS: atom_id res chain seq x y z
N MET A 1 -16.67 -20.93 -14.14
CA MET A 1 -15.55 -20.53 -13.26
C MET A 1 -14.34 -21.36 -13.65
N ALA A 2 -13.32 -20.78 -14.29
CA ALA A 2 -12.09 -21.53 -14.60
C ALA A 2 -11.38 -21.85 -13.27
N THR A 3 -11.24 -23.14 -12.94
CA THR A 3 -10.40 -23.60 -11.84
C THR A 3 -8.97 -23.21 -12.18
N GLU A 4 -8.46 -22.16 -11.54
CA GLU A 4 -7.07 -21.77 -11.69
C GLU A 4 -6.20 -22.94 -11.19
N ASN A 5 -5.52 -23.62 -12.12
CA ASN A 5 -4.63 -24.72 -11.78
C ASN A 5 -3.35 -24.14 -11.15
N TRP A 6 -3.30 -24.15 -9.83
CA TRP A 6 -2.13 -23.76 -9.05
C TRP A 6 -1.26 -24.99 -8.75
N ARG A 7 0.03 -24.91 -9.08
CA ARG A 7 1.01 -25.92 -8.65
C ARG A 7 1.68 -25.44 -7.36
N CYS A 8 1.61 -26.25 -6.31
CA CYS A 8 2.32 -26.04 -5.06
C CYS A 8 3.73 -26.64 -5.12
N PHE A 9 4.68 -26.01 -4.46
CA PHE A 9 6.08 -26.44 -4.40
C PHE A 9 6.52 -26.60 -2.95
N SER A 10 7.49 -27.49 -2.73
CA SER A 10 8.23 -27.46 -1.47
C SER A 10 9.09 -26.19 -1.37
N GLN A 11 9.50 -25.83 -0.15
CA GLN A 11 10.33 -24.64 0.05
C GLN A 11 11.70 -24.77 -0.66
N ALA A 12 12.24 -25.98 -0.77
CA ALA A 12 13.48 -26.27 -1.49
C ALA A 12 13.31 -26.07 -3.00
N GLU A 13 12.23 -26.60 -3.59
CA GLU A 13 11.93 -26.42 -5.01
C GLU A 13 11.65 -24.96 -5.38
N ALA A 14 10.91 -24.24 -4.52
CA ALA A 14 10.59 -22.84 -4.75
C ALA A 14 11.86 -21.98 -4.82
N LYS A 15 12.87 -22.24 -3.96
CA LYS A 15 14.13 -21.47 -3.93
C LYS A 15 14.92 -21.53 -5.24
N GLN A 16 14.81 -22.62 -5.99
CA GLN A 16 15.52 -22.81 -7.26
C GLN A 16 14.85 -22.09 -8.44
N ARG A 17 13.63 -21.57 -8.26
CA ARG A 17 12.85 -20.94 -9.32
C ARG A 17 13.24 -19.47 -9.55
N LYS A 18 13.21 -19.04 -10.81
CA LYS A 18 13.56 -17.67 -11.25
C LYS A 18 12.83 -16.56 -10.48
N TYR A 19 11.55 -16.77 -10.16
CA TYR A 19 10.69 -15.77 -9.52
C TYR A 19 10.72 -15.80 -7.99
N TYR A 20 11.49 -16.70 -7.36
CA TYR A 20 11.58 -16.73 -5.91
C TYR A 20 12.47 -15.62 -5.37
N GLY A 21 12.07 -15.09 -4.21
CA GLY A 21 12.85 -14.15 -3.42
C GLY A 21 12.45 -12.69 -3.61
N PHE A 22 12.91 -11.90 -2.65
CA PHE A 22 12.66 -10.47 -2.53
C PHE A 22 13.63 -9.67 -3.41
N LYS A 23 13.34 -9.63 -4.71
CA LYS A 23 14.15 -8.94 -5.73
C LYS A 23 13.30 -8.44 -6.90
N GLY A 24 13.87 -7.57 -7.73
CA GLY A 24 13.21 -7.02 -8.91
C GLY A 24 11.91 -6.28 -8.54
N SER A 25 10.80 -6.62 -9.20
CA SER A 25 9.51 -5.95 -8.98
C SER A 25 9.02 -5.97 -7.53
N ALA A 26 9.34 -6.99 -6.73
CA ALA A 26 8.94 -7.03 -5.32
C ALA A 26 9.70 -6.00 -4.48
N LEU A 27 10.96 -5.76 -4.81
CA LEU A 27 11.78 -4.73 -4.18
C LEU A 27 11.29 -3.33 -4.57
N VAL A 28 10.96 -3.12 -5.84
CA VAL A 28 10.42 -1.85 -6.33
C VAL A 28 9.12 -1.48 -5.59
N MET A 29 8.18 -2.43 -5.47
CA MET A 29 6.93 -2.20 -4.75
C MET A 29 7.16 -1.91 -3.26
N TYR A 30 8.14 -2.58 -2.64
CA TYR A 30 8.51 -2.28 -1.26
C TYR A 30 9.08 -0.87 -1.11
N LEU A 31 10.04 -0.47 -1.95
CA LEU A 31 10.62 0.87 -1.90
C LEU A 31 9.57 1.95 -2.14
N LEU A 32 8.62 1.71 -3.04
CA LEU A 32 7.49 2.60 -3.27
C LEU A 32 6.59 2.71 -2.03
N ALA A 33 6.32 1.60 -1.32
CA ALA A 33 5.57 1.64 -0.07
C ALA A 33 6.31 2.41 1.05
N VAL A 34 7.63 2.24 1.15
CA VAL A 34 8.47 3.03 2.08
C VAL A 34 8.39 4.51 1.73
N PHE A 35 8.56 4.86 0.45
CA PHE A 35 8.45 6.24 -0.02
C PHE A 35 7.09 6.85 0.33
N LEU A 36 5.98 6.13 0.08
CA LEU A 36 4.63 6.60 0.41
C LEU A 36 4.43 6.79 1.92
N MET A 37 4.95 5.88 2.74
CA MET A 37 4.90 6.02 4.20
C MET A 37 5.65 7.29 4.66
N VAL A 38 6.86 7.50 4.16
CA VAL A 38 7.67 8.69 4.50
C VAL A 38 6.99 9.96 4.01
N TRP A 39 6.44 9.95 2.79
CA TRP A 39 5.69 11.07 2.22
C TRP A 39 4.47 11.44 3.06
N GLN A 40 3.73 10.45 3.56
CA GLN A 40 2.57 10.67 4.44
C GLN A 40 2.96 11.24 5.80
N LEU A 41 4.05 10.75 6.41
CA LEU A 41 4.58 11.31 7.66
C LEU A 41 5.07 12.74 7.48
N TYR A 42 5.74 13.03 6.36
CA TYR A 42 6.13 14.39 6.00
C TYR A 42 4.91 15.30 5.83
N GLY A 43 3.86 14.83 5.14
CA GLY A 43 2.59 15.55 5.03
C GLY A 43 1.98 15.86 6.39
N ALA A 44 1.88 14.84 7.26
CA ALA A 44 1.34 14.98 8.62
C ALA A 44 2.13 15.99 9.48
N ALA A 45 3.46 16.02 9.35
CA ALA A 45 4.32 16.96 10.08
C ALA A 45 4.20 18.41 9.57
N ASN A 46 3.79 18.62 8.31
CA ASN A 46 3.65 19.95 7.72
C ASN A 46 2.22 20.51 7.81
N THR A 47 1.19 19.66 7.97
CA THR A 47 -0.19 20.10 8.22
C THR A 47 -0.33 20.98 9.47
N THR A 48 0.58 20.86 10.44
CA THR A 48 0.61 21.70 11.65
C THR A 48 1.30 23.05 11.48
N ASN A 49 2.08 23.25 10.40
CA ASN A 49 3.02 24.38 10.28
C ASN A 49 2.70 25.40 9.18
N GLY A 50 1.68 25.20 8.33
CA GLY A 50 1.33 26.21 7.33
C GLY A 50 0.15 25.90 6.41
N LEU A 51 -0.48 26.98 5.93
CA LEU A 51 -1.56 27.08 4.93
C LEU A 51 -2.87 26.34 5.23
N ASP A 52 -2.87 25.06 5.62
CA ASP A 52 -4.11 24.29 5.86
C ASP A 52 -4.87 24.81 7.11
N VAL A 53 -4.16 25.21 8.17
CA VAL A 53 -4.77 25.89 9.33
C VAL A 53 -5.38 27.25 8.93
N MET A 54 -4.80 27.91 7.93
CA MET A 54 -5.24 29.23 7.44
C MET A 54 -6.49 29.15 6.55
N TYR A 55 -6.67 28.06 5.80
CA TYR A 55 -7.78 27.90 4.85
C TYR A 55 -8.90 26.95 5.34
N ASP A 56 -8.56 25.92 6.13
CA ASP A 56 -9.50 24.87 6.55
C ASP A 56 -9.81 24.89 8.05
N GLY A 57 -9.11 25.71 8.85
CA GLY A 57 -9.29 25.81 10.30
C GLY A 57 -8.56 24.72 11.10
N PRO A 58 -8.34 24.93 12.41
CA PRO A 58 -7.47 24.10 13.23
C PRO A 58 -7.97 22.65 13.41
N GLU A 59 -9.29 22.43 13.39
CA GLU A 59 -9.89 21.10 13.55
C GLU A 59 -9.64 20.20 12.33
N ASN A 60 -9.72 20.75 11.12
CA ASN A 60 -9.50 20.00 9.89
C ASN A 60 -8.02 19.64 9.69
N ALA A 61 -7.10 20.56 10.04
CA ALA A 61 -5.67 20.28 10.04
C ALA A 61 -5.30 19.15 11.03
N PHE A 62 -5.91 19.15 12.21
CA PHE A 62 -5.72 18.09 13.21
C PHE A 62 -6.23 16.73 12.70
N ILE A 63 -7.43 16.69 12.11
CA ILE A 63 -7.99 15.46 11.53
C ILE A 63 -7.10 14.94 10.40
N MET A 64 -6.66 15.81 9.49
CA MET A 64 -5.79 15.43 8.37
C MET A 64 -4.44 14.86 8.85
N GLN A 65 -3.84 15.47 9.88
CA GLN A 65 -2.62 14.96 10.50
C GLN A 65 -2.81 13.54 11.04
N HIS A 66 -3.92 13.26 11.72
CA HIS A 66 -4.21 11.93 12.27
C HIS A 66 -4.47 10.90 11.17
N VAL A 67 -5.23 11.27 10.14
CA VAL A 67 -5.51 10.46 8.95
C VAL A 67 -4.20 10.06 8.26
N LEU A 68 -3.32 11.02 7.97
CA LEU A 68 -2.03 10.78 7.32
C LEU A 68 -1.09 9.93 8.18
N THR A 69 -1.03 10.22 9.49
CA THR A 69 -0.22 9.45 10.44
C THR A 69 -0.69 8.01 10.54
N PHE A 70 -2.00 7.80 10.71
CA PHE A 70 -2.58 6.46 10.76
C PHE A 70 -2.34 5.68 9.46
N LYS A 71 -2.49 6.34 8.31
CA LYS A 71 -2.18 5.75 7.00
C LYS A 71 -0.73 5.30 6.92
N ALA A 72 0.22 6.12 7.36
CA ALA A 72 1.63 5.76 7.37
C ALA A 72 1.90 4.56 8.29
N LEU A 73 1.38 4.59 9.52
CA LEU A 73 1.57 3.50 10.50
C LEU A 73 0.96 2.19 10.01
N SER A 74 -0.12 2.24 9.23
CA SER A 74 -0.76 1.05 8.67
C SER A 74 0.17 0.25 7.75
N TRP A 75 1.20 0.87 7.16
CA TRP A 75 2.18 0.18 6.31
C TRP A 75 3.25 -0.59 7.08
N ILE A 76 3.46 -0.30 8.37
CA ILE A 76 4.54 -0.90 9.17
C ILE A 76 4.50 -2.44 9.18
N PRO A 77 3.36 -3.11 9.41
CA PRO A 77 3.31 -4.57 9.40
C PRO A 77 3.74 -5.17 8.05
N PHE A 78 3.34 -4.55 6.94
CA PHE A 78 3.79 -4.95 5.61
C PHE A 78 5.31 -4.78 5.45
N LEU A 79 5.84 -3.64 5.88
CA LEU A 79 7.26 -3.31 5.73
C LEU A 79 8.18 -4.25 6.54
N ILE A 80 7.69 -4.80 7.65
CA ILE A 80 8.40 -5.80 8.45
C ILE A 80 8.31 -7.19 7.79
N LEU A 81 7.11 -7.61 7.37
CA LEU A 81 6.88 -8.98 6.87
C LEU A 81 7.42 -9.21 5.45
N ALA A 82 7.50 -8.16 4.63
CA ALA A 82 8.01 -8.22 3.26
C ALA A 82 9.47 -8.75 3.17
N PRO A 83 10.47 -8.16 3.85
CA PRO A 83 11.84 -8.65 3.80
C PRO A 83 12.00 -10.03 4.48
N MET A 84 11.20 -10.32 5.51
CA MET A 84 11.20 -11.60 6.21
C MET A 84 10.63 -12.77 5.38
N ARG A 85 10.03 -12.48 4.21
CA ARG A 85 9.39 -13.49 3.35
C ARG A 85 8.29 -14.27 4.06
N HIS A 86 7.61 -13.63 5.02
CA HIS A 86 6.64 -14.30 5.88
C HIS A 86 5.34 -14.64 5.12
N PRO A 87 4.77 -15.85 5.26
CA PRO A 87 3.62 -16.29 4.46
C PRO A 87 2.36 -15.43 4.63
N LEU A 88 2.23 -14.73 5.77
CA LEU A 88 1.13 -13.78 6.00
C LEU A 88 1.28 -12.46 5.24
N MET A 89 2.45 -12.14 4.70
CA MET A 89 2.72 -10.85 4.06
C MET A 89 1.66 -10.48 3.01
N PRO A 90 1.25 -11.35 2.07
CA PRO A 90 0.26 -10.95 1.06
C PRO A 90 -1.12 -10.63 1.65
N ARG A 91 -1.49 -11.23 2.79
CA ARG A 91 -2.75 -10.92 3.47
C ARG A 91 -2.65 -9.57 4.16
N VAL A 92 -1.55 -9.34 4.88
CA VAL A 92 -1.28 -8.08 5.56
C VAL A 92 -1.20 -6.93 4.55
N ALA A 93 -0.50 -7.12 3.42
CA ALA A 93 -0.42 -6.12 2.36
C ALA A 93 -1.81 -5.71 1.83
N LEU A 94 -2.72 -6.67 1.64
CA LEU A 94 -4.09 -6.38 1.21
C LEU A 94 -4.89 -5.65 2.30
N ILE A 95 -4.71 -6.00 3.57
CA ILE A 95 -5.33 -5.28 4.69
C ILE A 95 -4.82 -3.84 4.72
N CYS A 96 -3.50 -3.62 4.65
CA CYS A 96 -2.89 -2.29 4.59
C CYS A 96 -3.47 -1.46 3.42
N LEU A 97 -3.63 -2.08 2.25
CA LEU A 97 -4.23 -1.42 1.08
C LEU A 97 -5.69 -1.05 1.30
N VAL A 98 -6.51 -1.95 1.83
CA VAL A 98 -7.92 -1.66 2.13
C VAL A 98 -8.03 -0.54 3.15
N THR A 99 -7.21 -0.57 4.20
CA THR A 99 -7.13 0.51 5.19
C THR A 99 -6.75 1.83 4.51
N ALA A 100 -5.73 1.85 3.65
CA ALA A 100 -5.34 3.04 2.92
C ALA A 100 -6.46 3.59 2.02
N PHE A 101 -7.21 2.72 1.35
CA PHE A 101 -8.38 3.09 0.54
C PHE A 101 -9.51 3.70 1.38
N LEU A 102 -9.85 3.10 2.52
CA LEU A 102 -10.89 3.60 3.42
C LEU A 102 -10.50 4.98 3.97
N VAL A 103 -9.23 5.13 4.35
CA VAL A 103 -8.69 6.40 4.86
C VAL A 103 -8.70 7.47 3.76
N ASP A 104 -8.32 7.13 2.52
CA ASP A 104 -8.40 8.06 1.38
C ASP A 104 -9.85 8.45 1.04
N PHE A 105 -10.79 7.51 1.15
CA PHE A 105 -12.21 7.80 0.92
C PHE A 105 -12.77 8.78 1.96
N VAL A 106 -12.43 8.58 3.24
CA VAL A 106 -12.78 9.50 4.31
C VAL A 106 -12.13 10.87 4.08
N ALA A 107 -10.84 10.91 3.71
CA ALA A 107 -10.16 12.15 3.38
C ALA A 107 -10.82 12.90 2.20
N ILE A 108 -11.27 12.18 1.17
CA ILE A 108 -12.01 12.76 0.04
C ILE A 108 -13.35 13.35 0.51
N ASP A 109 -14.11 12.69 1.39
CA ASP A 109 -15.37 13.24 1.92
C ASP A 109 -15.15 14.55 2.69
N PHE A 110 -14.07 14.62 3.49
CA PHE A 110 -13.66 15.87 4.15
C PHE A 110 -13.22 16.94 3.15
N VAL A 111 -12.50 16.56 2.09
CA VAL A 111 -11.97 17.47 1.08
C VAL A 111 -13.02 17.95 0.08
N ILE A 112 -14.04 17.16 -0.29
CA ILE A 112 -15.12 17.61 -1.20
C ILE A 112 -15.94 18.74 -0.59
N ARG A 113 -15.97 18.84 0.75
CA ARG A 113 -16.56 19.97 1.47
C ARG A 113 -15.71 21.25 1.39
N LEU A 114 -14.48 21.16 0.87
CA LEU A 114 -13.51 22.23 0.75
C LEU A 114 -13.20 22.50 -0.74
N PRO A 115 -13.30 23.73 -1.24
CA PRO A 115 -13.22 24.02 -2.66
C PRO A 115 -11.75 24.08 -3.13
N MET A 116 -11.02 22.96 -3.06
CA MET A 116 -9.63 22.88 -3.52
C MET A 116 -9.45 21.82 -4.61
N PRO A 117 -9.45 22.21 -5.91
CA PRO A 117 -9.32 21.26 -7.03
C PRO A 117 -7.95 20.57 -7.12
N LYS A 118 -6.91 21.10 -6.46
CA LYS A 118 -5.55 20.53 -6.50
C LYS A 118 -5.42 19.22 -5.72
N SER A 119 -6.15 19.05 -4.62
CA SER A 119 -6.11 17.83 -3.79
C SER A 119 -6.81 16.65 -4.45
N MET A 120 -7.79 16.91 -5.31
CA MET A 120 -8.54 15.89 -6.04
C MET A 120 -7.66 15.07 -6.98
N GLY A 121 -6.71 15.70 -7.68
CA GLY A 121 -5.75 15.00 -8.54
C GLY A 121 -4.78 14.10 -7.77
N VAL A 122 -4.31 14.54 -6.61
CA VAL A 122 -3.44 13.75 -5.72
C VAL A 122 -4.18 12.53 -5.18
N ASN A 123 -5.45 12.69 -4.80
CA ASN A 123 -6.27 11.59 -4.32
C ASN A 123 -6.55 10.54 -5.41
N ILE A 124 -6.87 10.96 -6.64
CA ILE A 124 -7.03 10.03 -7.78
C ILE A 124 -5.72 9.28 -8.05
N PHE A 125 -4.58 9.98 -8.05
CA PHE A 125 -3.28 9.35 -8.23
C PHE A 125 -2.97 8.32 -7.15
N ASN A 126 -3.26 8.62 -5.88
CA ASN A 126 -3.11 7.68 -4.77
C ASN A 126 -3.99 6.44 -4.93
N LEU A 127 -5.25 6.61 -5.36
CA LEU A 127 -6.16 5.49 -5.64
C LEU A 127 -5.62 4.58 -6.75
N LEU A 128 -5.07 5.16 -7.82
CA LEU A 128 -4.46 4.39 -8.93
C LEU A 128 -3.23 3.60 -8.47
N ILE A 129 -2.37 4.21 -7.66
CA ILE A 129 -1.22 3.52 -7.07
C ILE A 129 -1.70 2.35 -6.21
N ALA A 130 -2.65 2.58 -5.31
CA ALA A 130 -3.19 1.55 -4.42
C ALA A 130 -3.83 0.39 -5.21
N ALA A 131 -4.57 0.70 -6.29
CA ALA A 131 -5.13 -0.31 -7.19
C ALA A 131 -4.03 -1.13 -7.89
N GLY A 132 -2.96 -0.47 -8.35
CA GLY A 132 -1.79 -1.11 -8.94
C GLY A 132 -1.08 -2.06 -7.97
N PHE A 133 -0.92 -1.65 -6.70
CA PHE A 133 -0.40 -2.50 -5.64
C PHE A 133 -1.29 -3.72 -5.38
N GLY A 134 -2.61 -3.52 -5.28
CA GLY A 134 -3.57 -4.60 -5.08
C GLY A 134 -3.50 -5.63 -6.21
N TRP A 135 -3.49 -5.16 -7.46
CA TRP A 135 -3.32 -6.02 -8.64
C TRP A 135 -1.99 -6.79 -8.59
N TYR A 136 -0.90 -6.12 -8.23
CA TYR A 136 0.42 -6.74 -8.11
C TYR A 136 0.43 -7.86 -7.06
N PHE A 137 -0.09 -7.64 -5.85
CA PHE A 137 -0.10 -8.68 -4.81
C PHE A 137 -1.00 -9.87 -5.13
N LEU A 138 -2.09 -9.64 -5.86
CA LEU A 138 -3.01 -10.70 -6.26
C LEU A 138 -2.45 -11.54 -7.41
N ARG A 139 -1.84 -10.92 -8.43
CA ARG A 139 -1.45 -11.59 -9.67
C ARG A 139 0.04 -11.87 -9.84
N SER A 140 0.92 -11.28 -9.03
CA SER A 140 2.36 -11.47 -9.20
C SER A 140 2.79 -12.92 -8.97
N LYS A 141 3.40 -13.52 -9.99
CA LYS A 141 4.06 -14.85 -9.89
C LYS A 141 5.11 -14.85 -8.78
N ARG A 142 5.84 -13.75 -8.63
CA ARG A 142 6.88 -13.58 -7.60
C ARG A 142 6.30 -13.58 -6.19
N VAL A 143 5.19 -12.87 -5.96
CA VAL A 143 4.52 -12.86 -4.64
C VAL A 143 3.97 -14.25 -4.31
N ASN A 144 3.28 -14.87 -5.25
CA ASN A 144 2.72 -16.21 -5.03
C ASN A 144 3.80 -17.27 -4.78
N LEU A 145 4.91 -17.22 -5.51
CA LEU A 145 5.99 -18.20 -5.34
C LEU A 145 6.83 -17.95 -4.09
N THR A 146 7.10 -16.68 -3.74
CA THR A 146 7.96 -16.33 -2.60
C THR A 146 7.25 -16.53 -1.26
N TYR A 147 5.96 -16.20 -1.17
CA TYR A 147 5.23 -16.15 0.10
C TYR A 147 4.18 -17.26 0.25
N ARG A 148 3.72 -17.85 -0.85
CA ARG A 148 2.70 -18.92 -0.85
C ARG A 148 3.18 -20.23 -1.47
N LEU A 149 4.45 -20.29 -1.89
CA LEU A 149 5.09 -21.46 -2.50
C LEU A 149 4.28 -22.07 -3.65
N ARG A 150 3.63 -21.24 -4.47
CA ARG A 150 2.78 -21.71 -5.57
C ARG A 150 2.95 -20.87 -6.84
N GLU A 151 2.78 -21.51 -8.00
CA GLU A 151 2.80 -20.86 -9.31
C GLU A 151 1.54 -21.24 -10.12
N ARG A 152 1.01 -20.27 -10.88
CA ARG A 152 -0.14 -20.52 -11.76
C ARG A 152 0.36 -21.21 -13.03
N LEU A 153 -0.24 -22.34 -13.38
CA LEU A 153 0.07 -23.06 -14.61
C LEU A 153 -0.42 -22.25 -15.82
N PRO A 154 0.32 -22.28 -16.94
CA PRO A 154 -0.10 -21.66 -18.20
C PRO A 154 -1.38 -22.29 -18.74
#